data_AF-A0A959BMC5-F1
#
_entry.id   AF-A0A959BMC5-F1
#
_cell.length_a   1.000
_cell.length_b   1.000
_cell.length_c   1.000
_cell.angle_alpha   90.00
_cell.angle_beta   90.00
_cell.angle_gamma   90.00
#
_symmetry.space_group_name_H-M   'P 1'
#
loop_
_entity.id
_entity.type
_entity.pdbx_description
1 polymer ?
#
loop_
_entity_poly.entity_id
_entity_poly.type
_entity_poly.pdbx_seq_one_letter_code
_entity_poly.pdbx_strand_id
1 'polypeptide(L)' 'MNRIDERLTEIERNRKWLSDKTKINYRTVVRYCNNEAQPRLDKLKTIALVLEVKMCDLINDIEP' A
#
# COMPACT_ATOMS: atom_id res chain seq x y z
N MET A 1 -9.47 -7.26 -4.52
CA MET A 1 -8.46 -7.55 -3.47
C MET A 1 -7.60 -6.28 -3.28
N ASN A 2 -6.91 -6.09 -2.14
CA ASN A 2 -6.11 -4.87 -1.91
C ASN A 2 -4.66 -5.11 -2.31
N ARG A 3 -4.21 -4.42 -3.36
CA ARG A 3 -2.87 -4.60 -3.94
C ARG A 3 -1.72 -4.28 -2.99
N ILE A 4 -1.93 -3.36 -2.02
CA ILE A 4 -0.90 -3.02 -1.03
C ILE A 4 -0.73 -4.18 -0.04
N ASP A 5 -1.83 -4.75 0.45
CA ASP A 5 -1.81 -5.88 1.41
C ASP A 5 -1.32 -7.18 0.74
N GLU A 6 -1.74 -7.43 -0.50
CA GLU A 6 -1.20 -8.53 -1.34
C GLU A 6 0.32 -8.40 -1.47
N ARG A 7 0.80 -7.22 -1.89
CA ARG A 7 2.22 -7.02 -2.12
C ARG A 7 3.04 -7.15 -0.84
N LEU A 8 2.52 -6.67 0.30
CA LEU A 8 3.15 -6.87 1.61
C LEU A 8 3.31 -8.36 1.96
N THR A 9 2.28 -9.16 1.67
CA THR A 9 2.28 -10.60 1.90
C THR A 9 3.32 -11.30 1.02
N GLU A 10 3.41 -10.94 -0.26
CA GLU A 10 4.39 -11.49 -1.22
C GLU A 10 5.85 -11.27 -0.79
N ILE A 11 6.15 -10.13 -0.16
CA ILE A 11 7.51 -9.79 0.31
C ILE A 11 7.75 -10.16 1.78
N GLU A 12 6.82 -10.89 2.40
CA GLU A 12 6.86 -11.30 3.82
C GLU A 12 7.10 -10.11 4.77
N ARG A 13 6.34 -9.03 4.55
CA ARG A 13 6.33 -7.83 5.41
C ARG A 13 4.95 -7.60 5.99
N ASN A 14 4.92 -6.96 7.15
CA ASN A 14 3.68 -6.63 7.84
C ASN A 14 3.35 -5.13 7.72
N ARG A 15 2.12 -4.78 8.08
CA ARG A 15 1.61 -3.39 8.04
C ARG A 15 2.42 -2.43 8.91
N LYS A 16 3.01 -2.94 10.01
CA LYS A 16 3.89 -2.15 10.90
C LYS A 16 5.19 -1.78 10.20
N TRP A 17 5.79 -2.71 9.47
CA TRP A 17 6.97 -2.45 8.66
C TRP A 17 6.71 -1.35 7.61
N LEU A 18 5.56 -1.40 6.92
CA LEU A 18 5.21 -0.37 5.93
C LEU A 18 5.02 1.00 6.59
N SER A 19 4.36 1.06 7.75
CA SER A 19 4.23 2.27 8.57
C SER A 19 5.60 2.87 8.92
N ASP A 20 6.53 2.05 9.39
CA ASP A 20 7.87 2.50 9.82
C ASP A 20 8.71 3.03 8.66
N LYS A 21 8.59 2.41 7.48
CA LYS A 21 9.31 2.79 6.25
C LYS A 21 8.73 4.02 5.57
N THR A 22 7.41 4.15 5.50
CA THR A 22 6.74 5.27 4.82
C THR A 22 6.53 6.49 5.73
N LYS A 23 6.77 6.35 7.04
CA LYS A 23 6.44 7.36 8.06
C LYS A 23 4.95 7.73 8.07
N ILE A 24 4.10 6.85 7.56
CA ILE A 24 2.64 6.97 7.64
C ILE A 24 2.20 6.32 8.95
N ASN A 25 1.23 6.91 9.64
CA ASN A 25 0.69 6.35 10.87
C ASN A 25 0.16 4.92 10.64
N TYR A 26 0.47 4.00 11.56
CA TYR A 26 0.04 2.60 11.49
C TYR A 26 -1.47 2.43 11.25
N ARG A 27 -2.32 3.20 11.96
CA ARG A 27 -3.78 3.15 11.74
C ARG A 27 -4.14 3.51 10.30
N THR A 28 -3.49 4.51 9.72
CA THR A 28 -3.73 4.91 8.33
C THR A 28 -3.28 3.82 7.36
N VAL A 29 -2.13 3.18 7.59
CA VAL A 29 -1.68 2.03 6.79
C VAL A 29 -2.69 0.88 6.85
N VAL A 30 -3.19 0.54 8.04
CA VAL A 30 -4.22 -0.50 8.21
C VAL A 30 -5.48 -0.14 7.41
N ARG A 31 -5.94 1.12 7.47
CA ARG A 31 -7.09 1.58 6.68
C ARG A 31 -6.85 1.44 5.17
N TYR A 32 -5.64 1.72 4.70
CA TYR A 32 -5.27 1.52 3.30
C TYR A 32 -5.30 0.05 2.90
N CYS A 33 -4.72 -0.85 3.70
CA CYS A 33 -4.74 -2.30 3.44
C CYS A 33 -6.15 -2.91 3.51
N ASN A 34 -7.03 -2.37 4.37
CA ASN A 34 -8.41 -2.84 4.53
C ASN A 34 -9.41 -2.20 3.54
N ASN A 35 -8.96 -1.38 2.58
CA ASN A 35 -9.82 -0.58 1.69
C ASN A 35 -10.76 0.44 2.38
N GLU A 36 -10.55 0.73 3.68
CA GLU A 36 -11.33 1.72 4.42
C GLU A 36 -10.99 3.18 4.02
N ALA A 37 -9.83 3.38 3.40
CA ALA A 37 -9.41 4.62 2.77
C ALA A 37 -8.43 4.32 1.65
N GLN A 38 -8.36 5.20 0.65
CA GLN A 38 -7.33 5.13 -0.38
C GLN A 38 -6.23 6.17 -0.12
N PRO A 39 -4.96 5.82 -0.37
CA PRO A 39 -3.88 6.79 -0.30
C PRO A 39 -4.03 7.83 -1.43
N ARG A 40 -3.72 9.08 -1.10
CA ARG A 40 -3.49 10.11 -2.12
C ARG A 40 -2.27 9.76 -2.96
N LEU A 41 -2.15 10.34 -4.16
CA LEU A 41 -1.08 10.02 -5.11
C LEU A 41 0.34 10.18 -4.52
N ASP A 42 0.58 11.18 -3.68
CA ASP A 42 1.86 11.39 -2.99
C ASP A 42 2.21 10.22 -2.04
N LYS A 43 1.22 9.75 -1.28
CA LYS A 43 1.37 8.59 -0.39
C LYS A 43 1.46 7.29 -1.16
N LEU A 44 0.68 7.12 -2.22
CA LEU A 44 0.73 5.94 -3.08
C LEU A 44 2.10 5.82 -3.76
N LYS A 45 2.66 6.93 -4.27
CA LYS A 45 4.04 6.98 -4.78
C LYS A 45 5.05 6.57 -3.71
N THR A 46 4.90 7.06 -2.48
CA THR A 46 5.79 6.71 -1.36
C THR A 46 5.73 5.22 -1.03
N ILE A 47 4.52 4.66 -1.00
CA ILE A 47 4.29 3.23 -0.77
C ILE A 47 4.89 2.39 -1.91
N ALA A 48 4.67 2.78 -3.16
CA ALA A 48 5.22 2.10 -4.34
C ALA A 48 6.76 2.06 -4.31
N LEU A 49 7.42 3.16 -3.94
CA LEU A 49 8.87 3.23 -3.76
C LEU A 49 9.36 2.27 -2.67
N VAL A 50 8.68 2.21 -1.53
CA VAL A 50 9.04 1.31 -0.43
C VAL A 50 8.82 -0.16 -0.77
N LEU A 51 7.80 -0.46 -1.56
CA LEU A 51 7.46 -1.81 -2.01
C LEU A 51 8.20 -2.24 -3.29
N GLU A 52 9.03 -1.35 -3.86
CA GLU A 52 9.80 -1.57 -5.08
C GLU A 52 8.94 -2.02 -6.28
N VAL A 53 7.78 -1.38 -6.45
CA VAL A 53 6.84 -1.63 -7.55
C VAL A 53 6.47 -0.34 -8.25
N LYS A 54 5.85 -0.43 -9.44
CA LYS A 54 5.29 0.75 -10.09
C LYS A 54 3.99 1.15 -9.41
N MET A 55 3.67 2.44 -9.44
CA MET A 55 2.44 2.95 -8.83
C MET A 55 1.17 2.32 -9.43
N CYS A 56 1.19 2.00 -10.72
CA CYS A 56 0.11 1.30 -11.41
C CYS A 56 -0.12 -0.14 -10.90
N ASP A 57 0.92 -0.81 -10.40
CA ASP A 57 0.81 -2.19 -9.91
C ASP A 57 -0.02 -2.27 -8.61
N LEU A 58 -0.17 -1.12 -7.92
CA LEU A 58 -0.96 -0.96 -6.70
C LEU A 58 -2.41 -0.53 -6.96
N ILE A 59 -2.81 -0.33 -8.22
CA ILE A 59 -4.14 0.08 -8.62
C ILE A 59 -4.78 -1.08 -9.38
N ASN A 60 -6.04 -1.40 -9.04
CA ASN A 60 -6.81 -2.37 -9.82
C ASN A 60 -7.24 -1.72 -11.13
N ASP A 61 -7.12 -2.45 -12.23
CA ASP A 61 -7.64 -1.99 -13.51
C ASP A 61 -9.17 -1.89 -13.45
N ILE A 62 -9.73 -1.07 -14.33
CA ILE A 62 -11.19 -0.98 -14.45
C ILE A 62 -11.65 -2.24 -15.19
N GLU A 63 -12.06 -3.26 -14.44
CA GLU A 63 -12.81 -4.38 -15.04
C GLU A 63 -14.18 -3.85 -15.54
N PRO A 64 -14.60 -4.23 -16.77
CA PRO A 64 -15.88 -3.82 -17.35
C PRO A 64 -17.10 -4.41 -16.65
#